data_AF-A0A2H0BYZ4-F1
#
_entry.id   AF-A0A2H0BYZ4-F1
#
_cell.length_a   1.000
_cell.length_b   1.000
_cell.length_c   1.000
_cell.angle_alpha   90.00
_cell.angle_beta   90.00
_cell.angle_gamma   90.00
#
_symmetry.space_group_name_H-M   'P 1'
#
loop_
_entity.id
_entity.type
_entity.pdbx_description
1 polymer ?
#
loop_
_entity_poly.entity_id
_entity_poly.type
_entity_poly.pdbx_seq_one_letter_code
_entity_poly.pdbx_strand_id
1 'polypeptide(L)' 'MEADLKQKEGTEIESKEIGNLVAKKLKKLNKIAYIRFASVFKRFVDLEDFESELKKLT' A
#
# COMPACT_ATOMS: atom_id res chain seq x y z
N MET A 1 -0.72 -1.75 14.04
CA MET A 1 -0.39 -2.58 12.86
C MET A 1 0.05 -3.96 13.29
N GLU A 2 1.21 -4.15 13.92
CA GLU A 2 1.56 -5.50 14.39
C GLU A 2 0.58 -5.99 15.48
N ALA A 3 0.23 -5.12 16.42
CA ALA A 3 -0.80 -5.41 17.43
C ALA A 3 -2.17 -5.72 16.79
N ASP A 4 -2.61 -4.92 15.82
CA ASP A 4 -3.90 -5.08 15.13
C ASP A 4 -3.97 -6.40 14.34
N LEU A 5 -2.84 -6.85 13.77
CA LEU A 5 -2.75 -8.12 13.05
C LEU A 5 -2.76 -9.32 14.00
N LYS A 6 -2.14 -9.20 15.18
CA LYS A 6 -2.13 -10.25 16.21
C LYS A 6 -3.49 -10.45 16.89
N GLN A 7 -4.38 -9.46 16.83
CA GLN A 7 -5.73 -9.55 17.39
C GLN A 7 -6.75 -10.16 16.41
N LYS A 8 -6.40 -10.34 15.14
CA LYS A 8 -7.28 -11.03 14.19
C LYS A 8 -7.35 -12.52 14.53
N GLU A 9 -8.56 -13.07 14.51
CA GLU A 9 -8.78 -14.50 14.68
C GLU A 9 -8.26 -15.25 13.45
N GLY A 10 -7.35 -16.20 13.67
CA GLY A 10 -6.74 -17.03 12.62
C GLY A 10 -5.20 -17.00 12.66
N THR A 11 -4.58 -18.13 12.32
CA THR A 11 -3.12 -18.29 12.29
C THR A 11 -2.48 -17.80 10.98
N GLU A 12 -3.28 -17.52 9.96
CA GLU A 12 -2.83 -17.11 8.63
C GLU A 12 -3.43 -15.76 8.24
N ILE A 13 -2.63 -14.94 7.55
CA ILE A 13 -3.03 -13.62 7.06
C ILE A 13 -2.67 -13.54 5.58
N GLU A 14 -3.63 -13.13 4.75
CA GLU A 14 -3.37 -12.92 3.34
C GLU A 14 -2.31 -11.83 3.13
N SER A 15 -1.30 -12.09 2.30
CA SER A 15 -0.28 -11.10 1.93
C SER A 15 -0.88 -9.82 1.34
N LYS A 16 -2.04 -9.92 0.67
CA LYS A 16 -2.79 -8.79 0.14
C LYS A 16 -3.26 -7.83 1.23
N GLU A 17 -3.66 -8.36 2.39
CA GLU A 17 -4.07 -7.56 3.53
C GLU A 17 -2.91 -6.74 4.09
N ILE A 18 -1.76 -7.40 4.30
CA ILE A 18 -0.53 -6.75 4.76
C ILE A 18 -0.12 -5.64 3.78
N GLY A 19 -0.11 -5.93 2.48
CA GLY A 19 0.27 -4.94 1.48
C GLY A 19 -0.68 -3.74 1.41
N ASN A 20 -1.98 -3.95 1.62
CA ASN A 20 -2.95 -2.85 1.72
C ASN A 20 -2.68 -1.95 2.93
N LEU A 21 -2.36 -2.54 4.09
CA LEU A 21 -2.01 -1.79 5.31
C LEU A 21 -0.73 -0.98 5.13
N VAL A 22 0.30 -1.58 4.53
CA VAL A 22 1.58 -0.92 4.21
C VAL A 22 1.34 0.25 3.25
N ALA A 23 0.62 0.03 2.14
CA ALA A 23 0.29 1.07 1.18
C ALA A 23 -0.45 2.25 1.82
N LYS A 24 -1.46 1.99 2.67
CA LYS A 24 -2.22 3.02 3.38
C LYS A 24 -1.34 3.86 4.31
N LYS A 25 -0.41 3.23 5.02
CA LYS A 25 0.54 3.93 5.90
C LYS A 25 1.56 4.75 5.10
N LEU A 26 2.17 4.16 4.08
CA LEU A 26 3.16 4.83 3.23
C LEU A 26 2.55 6.05 2.53
N LYS A 27 1.30 5.98 2.05
CA LYS A 27 0.62 7.11 1.41
C LYS A 27 0.57 8.36 2.30
N LYS A 28 0.46 8.17 3.63
CA LYS A 28 0.46 9.26 4.63
C LYS A 28 1.87 9.67 5.07
N LEU A 29 2.77 8.70 5.19
CA LEU A 29 4.09 8.91 5.77
C LEU A 29 5.10 9.46 4.76
N ASN A 30 5.15 8.88 3.55
CA ASN A 30 6.12 9.21 2.53
C ASN A 30 5.62 8.84 1.13
N LYS A 31 5.35 9.86 0.31
CA LYS A 31 4.84 9.69 -1.05
C LYS A 31 5.78 8.86 -1.93
N ILE A 32 7.10 9.12 -1.91
CA ILE A 32 8.08 8.39 -2.75
C ILE A 32 8.12 6.90 -2.39
N ALA A 33 8.10 6.56 -1.10
CA ALA A 33 8.09 5.18 -0.64
C ALA A 33 6.78 4.46 -0.99
N TYR A 34 5.63 5.14 -0.87
CA TYR A 34 4.33 4.61 -1.33
C TYR A 34 4.38 4.22 -2.79
N ILE A 35 4.91 5.11 -3.64
CA ILE A 35 5.01 4.91 -5.07
C ILE A 35 5.84 3.68 -5.43
N ARG A 36 7.04 3.56 -4.85
CA ARG A 36 7.93 2.41 -5.06
C ARG A 36 7.32 1.09 -4.60
N PHE A 37 6.60 1.13 -3.48
CA PHE A 37 5.90 -0.04 -2.96
C PHE A 37 4.73 -0.43 -3.86
N ALA A 38 3.93 0.56 -4.27
CA ALA A 38 2.68 0.32 -4.96
C ALA A 38 2.91 -0.12 -6.42
N SER A 39 3.99 0.30 -7.08
CA SER A 39 4.37 -0.18 -8.43
C SER A 39 4.46 -1.71 -8.51
N VAL A 40 5.06 -2.34 -7.49
CA VAL A 40 5.16 -3.80 -7.39
C VAL A 40 3.88 -4.41 -6.83
N PHE A 41 3.36 -3.87 -5.72
CA PHE A 41 2.24 -4.46 -5.00
C PHE A 41 0.92 -4.46 -5.79
N LYS A 42 0.62 -3.36 -6.49
CA LYS A 42 -0.62 -3.24 -7.28
C LYS A 42 -0.45 -3.59 -8.75
N ARG A 43 0.77 -3.88 -9.22
CA ARG A 43 1.13 -3.98 -10.64
C ARG A 43 0.52 -2.83 -11.43
N PHE A 44 0.94 -1.60 -11.13
CA PHE A 44 0.60 -0.49 -12.00
C PHE A 44 1.27 -0.75 -13.35
N VAL A 45 0.45 -0.99 -14.36
CA VAL A 45 0.92 -1.33 -15.71
C VAL A 45 1.39 -0.05 -16.43
N ASP A 46 0.85 1.12 -16.07
CA ASP A 46 1.09 2.37 -16.80
C ASP A 46 1.50 3.57 -15.94
N LEU A 47 2.37 4.41 -16.52
CA LEU A 47 2.81 5.71 -15.98
C LEU A 47 1.65 6.71 -15.84
N GLU A 48 0.57 6.53 -16.59
CA GLU A 48 -0.61 7.40 -16.55
C GLU A 48 -1.44 7.20 -15.27
N ASP A 49 -1.56 5.97 -14.79
CA ASP A 49 -2.17 5.67 -13.48
C ASP A 49 -1.34 6.29 -12.35
N PHE A 50 -0.03 6.30 -12.53
CA PHE A 50 0.92 6.88 -11.60
C PHE A 50 0.82 8.42 -11.55
N GLU A 51 0.78 9.09 -12.70
CA GLU A 51 0.56 10.54 -12.79
C GLU A 51 -0.83 10.94 -12.27
N SER A 52 -1.86 10.13 -12.53
CA SER A 52 -3.22 10.31 -12.01
C SER A 52 -3.24 10.30 -10.48
N GLU A 53 -2.57 9.34 -9.83
CA GLU A 53 -2.48 9.33 -8.36
C GLU A 53 -1.62 10.47 -7.81
N LEU A 54 -0.57 10.91 -8.50
CA LEU A 54 0.20 12.10 -8.11
C LEU A 54 -0.67 13.38 -8.15
N LYS A 55 -1.53 13.52 -9.16
CA LYS A 55 -2.48 14.63 -9.28
C LYS A 55 -3.54 14.63 -8.17
N LYS A 56 -3.89 13.48 -7.58
CA LYS A 56 -4.82 13.41 -6.41
C LYS A 56 -4.16 13.77 -5.08
N LEU A 57 -2.84 13.89 -5.05
CA LEU A 57 -2.05 14.13 -3.85
C LEU A 57 -1.55 15.59 -3.74
N THR A 58 -1.85 16.43 -4.74
CA THR A 58 -1.43 17.83 -4.86
C THR A 58 -2.66 18.69 -5.09
#